data_AF-A0A4Y4M0B7-F1
#
_entry.id   AF-A0A4Y4M0B7-F1
#
_cell.length_a   1.000
_cell.length_b   1.000
_cell.length_c   1.000
_cell.angle_alpha   90.00
_cell.angle_beta   90.00
_cell.angle_gamma   90.00
#
_symmetry.space_group_name_H-M   'P 1'
#
loop_
_entity.id
_entity.type
_entity.pdbx_description
1 polymer ?
#
loop_
_entity_poly.entity_id
_entity_poly.type
_entity_poly.pdbx_seq_one_letter_code
_entity_poly.pdbx_strand_id
1 'polypeptide(L)'
;MMVILYLLILFPVFLKKYLDYQDSQRNRVYHAPLEPDHSHEYSHHDRNLYYDQKSQDYFDLVVRCLIFCTYDDKKFNYVADCLSLTDIGSDLCIFSDREEIESLFRNKFISESLRLKIEDFKKVTDEVDEEEWFFESLDLSNDERWKKINIAAEDLLTEMNIKERDFDFALYVPR
;
A
#
# COMPACT_ATOMS: atom_id res chain seq x y z
N MET A 1 -16.90 -33.74 -19.84
CA MET A 1 -17.66 -34.28 -18.67
C MET A 1 -16.79 -34.45 -17.43
N MET A 2 -15.56 -34.98 -17.53
CA MET A 2 -14.62 -35.09 -16.38
C MET A 2 -14.18 -33.73 -15.80
N VAL A 3 -13.90 -32.73 -16.64
CA VAL A 3 -13.46 -31.39 -16.21
C VAL A 3 -14.53 -30.68 -15.36
N ILE A 4 -15.80 -30.81 -15.74
CA ILE A 4 -16.93 -30.23 -15.01
C ILE A 4 -17.06 -30.88 -13.63
N LEU A 5 -16.81 -32.20 -13.54
CA LEU A 5 -16.81 -32.92 -12.27
C LEU A 5 -15.67 -32.45 -11.35
N TYR A 6 -14.46 -32.24 -11.90
CA TYR A 6 -13.32 -31.70 -11.15
C TYR A 6 -13.57 -30.27 -10.66
N LEU A 7 -14.18 -29.41 -11.49
CA LEU A 7 -14.56 -28.06 -11.09
C LEU A 7 -15.61 -28.08 -9.97
N LEU A 8 -16.60 -28.98 -10.04
CA LEU A 8 -17.62 -29.13 -8.99
C LEU A 8 -17.04 -29.63 -7.65
N ILE A 9 -15.89 -30.31 -7.67
CA ILE A 9 -15.22 -30.79 -6.45
C ILE A 9 -14.21 -29.76 -5.93
N LEU A 10 -13.48 -29.07 -6.82
CA LEU A 10 -12.48 -28.07 -6.44
C LEU A 10 -13.12 -26.76 -6.00
N PHE A 11 -14.20 -26.33 -6.66
CA PHE A 11 -14.90 -25.10 -6.34
C PHE A 11 -15.32 -25.00 -4.86
N PRO A 12 -15.97 -25.99 -4.22
CA PRO A 12 -16.31 -25.90 -2.80
C PRO A 12 -15.08 -25.93 -1.89
N VAL A 13 -13.97 -26.55 -2.29
CA VAL A 13 -12.72 -26.54 -1.51
C VAL A 13 -12.08 -25.16 -1.52
N PHE A 14 -12.00 -24.52 -2.69
CA PHE A 14 -11.49 -23.16 -2.82
C PHE A 14 -12.43 -22.14 -2.17
N LEU A 15 -13.74 -22.32 -2.33
CA LEU A 15 -14.74 -21.47 -1.69
C LEU A 15 -14.65 -21.57 -0.16
N LYS A 16 -14.51 -22.77 0.39
CA LYS A 16 -14.31 -22.96 1.83
C LYS A 16 -13.03 -22.28 2.30
N LYS A 17 -11.90 -22.48 1.60
CA LYS A 17 -10.63 -21.85 1.94
C LYS A 17 -10.70 -20.32 1.87
N TYR A 18 -11.44 -19.78 0.91
CA TYR A 18 -11.71 -18.35 0.77
C TYR A 18 -12.59 -17.81 1.91
N LEU A 19 -13.66 -18.53 2.27
CA LEU A 19 -14.53 -18.16 3.38
C LEU A 19 -13.81 -18.24 4.73
N ASP A 20 -13.01 -19.28 4.96
CA ASP A 20 -12.19 -19.43 6.17
C ASP A 20 -11.13 -18.31 6.25
N TYR A 21 -10.56 -17.89 5.11
CA TYR A 21 -9.66 -16.75 5.03
C TYR A 21 -10.39 -15.43 5.32
N GLN A 22 -11.56 -15.19 4.73
CA GLN A 22 -12.38 -14.01 5.02
C GLN A 22 -12.82 -13.97 6.47
N ASP A 23 -13.19 -15.10 7.08
CA ASP A 23 -13.61 -15.15 8.47
C ASP A 23 -12.42 -14.98 9.43
N SER A 24 -11.23 -15.43 9.04
CA SER A 24 -9.97 -15.12 9.73
C SER A 24 -9.60 -13.64 9.64
N GLN A 25 -9.92 -12.95 8.54
CA GLN A 25 -9.73 -11.50 8.40
C GLN A 25 -10.83 -10.73 9.13
N ARG A 26 -12.07 -11.22 9.15
CA ARG A 26 -13.21 -10.60 9.84
C ARG A 26 -13.11 -10.72 11.36
N ASN A 27 -12.50 -11.80 11.85
CA ASN A 27 -12.17 -11.99 13.27
C ASN A 27 -10.82 -11.40 13.68
N ARG A 28 -10.05 -10.81 12.75
CA ARG A 28 -9.12 -9.75 13.14
C ARG A 28 -9.99 -8.58 13.53
N VAL A 29 -10.36 -8.54 14.80
CA VAL A 29 -10.86 -7.33 15.44
C VAL A 29 -9.76 -6.30 15.24
N TYR A 30 -9.91 -5.47 14.21
CA TYR A 30 -9.31 -4.16 14.18
C TYR A 30 -9.90 -3.48 15.39
N HIS A 31 -9.18 -3.55 16.50
CA HIS A 31 -9.26 -2.47 17.45
C HIS A 31 -8.86 -1.24 16.62
N ALA A 32 -9.87 -0.49 16.17
CA ALA A 32 -9.68 0.93 15.92
C ALA A 32 -8.82 1.42 17.10
N PRO A 33 -7.69 2.09 16.86
CA PRO A 33 -6.90 2.60 17.96
C PRO A 33 -7.88 3.36 18.85
N LEU A 34 -8.11 2.84 20.06
CA LEU A 34 -8.59 3.69 21.13
C LEU A 34 -7.59 4.83 21.10
N GLU A 35 -8.05 6.05 20.78
CA GLU A 35 -7.27 7.25 20.98
C GLU A 35 -6.53 7.04 22.30
N PRO A 36 -5.19 7.03 22.28
CA PRO A 36 -4.44 6.64 23.46
C PRO A 36 -4.82 7.62 24.55
N ASP A 37 -5.57 7.13 25.53
CA ASP A 37 -5.84 7.82 26.78
C ASP A 37 -4.49 8.38 27.24
N HIS A 38 -4.42 9.69 27.39
CA HIS A 38 -3.19 10.45 27.60
C HIS A 38 -2.62 10.19 29.01
N SER A 39 -2.37 8.93 29.36
CA SER A 39 -1.57 8.54 30.50
C SER A 39 -0.11 8.79 30.15
N HIS A 40 0.41 9.87 30.71
CA HIS A 40 1.81 10.27 30.71
C HIS A 40 2.74 9.18 31.28
N GLU A 41 3.12 8.14 30.50
CA GLU A 41 4.39 7.39 30.71
C GLU A 41 4.71 6.29 29.69
N TYR A 42 4.25 6.36 28.44
CA TYR A 42 4.86 5.50 27.41
C TYR A 42 6.24 6.05 27.04
N SER A 43 7.29 5.30 27.38
CA SER A 43 8.65 5.68 27.01
C SER A 43 8.77 5.72 25.48
N HIS A 44 9.58 6.64 24.94
CA HIS A 44 9.90 6.66 23.50
C HIS A 44 10.42 5.31 22.99
N HIS A 45 11.01 4.50 23.88
CA HIS A 45 11.49 3.17 23.57
C HIS A 45 10.35 2.18 23.26
N ASP A 46 9.29 2.18 24.09
CA ASP A 46 8.14 1.30 23.90
C ASP A 46 7.34 1.66 22.63
N ARG A 47 7.28 2.96 22.30
CA ARG A 47 6.68 3.43 21.05
C ARG A 47 7.46 2.94 19.83
N ASN A 48 8.78 3.13 19.81
CA ASN A 48 9.60 2.69 18.68
C ASN A 48 9.47 1.17 18.46
N LEU A 49 9.49 0.38 19.55
CA LEU A 49 9.31 -1.07 19.48
C LEU A 49 7.98 -1.49 18.84
N TYR A 50 6.90 -0.76 19.11
CA TYR A 50 5.59 -1.04 18.51
C TYR A 50 5.61 -0.89 16.97
N TYR A 51 6.19 0.20 16.46
CA TYR A 51 6.31 0.43 15.01
C TYR A 51 7.34 -0.51 14.38
N ASP A 52 8.47 -0.73 15.06
CA ASP A 52 9.55 -1.59 14.58
C ASP A 52 9.05 -3.00 14.28
N GLN A 53 8.13 -3.54 15.09
CA GLN A 53 7.49 -4.85 14.90
C GLN A 53 6.67 -4.98 13.61
N LYS A 54 6.21 -3.86 13.03
CA LYS A 54 5.37 -3.81 11.83
C LYS A 54 6.12 -3.30 10.59
N SER A 55 7.43 -3.10 10.68
CA SER A 55 8.25 -2.51 9.61
C SER A 55 8.14 -3.21 8.26
N GLN A 56 7.97 -4.54 8.25
CA GLN A 56 7.75 -5.27 7.01
C GLN A 56 6.44 -4.85 6.33
N ASP A 57 5.35 -4.76 7.09
CA ASP A 57 4.04 -4.36 6.56
C ASP A 57 4.10 -2.93 6.01
N TYR A 58 4.81 -2.02 6.70
CA TYR A 58 5.05 -0.66 6.23
C TYR A 58 5.88 -0.63 4.95
N PHE A 59 6.91 -1.48 4.86
CA PHE A 59 7.76 -1.56 3.67
C PHE A 59 6.97 -2.08 2.46
N ASP A 60 6.18 -3.14 2.65
CA ASP A 60 5.33 -3.71 1.61
C ASP A 60 4.30 -2.69 1.12
N LEU A 61 3.74 -1.88 2.04
CA LEU A 61 2.83 -0.80 1.70
C LEU A 61 3.53 0.30 0.88
N VAL A 62 4.71 0.77 1.31
CA VAL A 62 5.52 1.74 0.55
C VAL A 62 5.81 1.23 -0.86
N VAL A 63 6.30 -0.01 -0.99
CA VAL A 63 6.61 -0.60 -2.31
C VAL A 63 5.36 -0.69 -3.17
N ARG A 64 4.22 -1.08 -2.61
CA ARG A 64 2.95 -1.17 -3.35
C ARG A 64 2.47 0.20 -3.84
N CYS A 65 2.49 1.21 -2.99
CA CYS A 65 2.11 2.57 -3.35
C CYS A 65 3.01 3.10 -4.47
N LEU A 66 4.32 2.90 -4.35
CA LEU A 66 5.26 3.29 -5.39
C LEU A 66 4.97 2.57 -6.71
N ILE A 67 4.76 1.23 -6.69
CA ILE A 67 4.42 0.47 -7.91
C ILE A 67 3.15 0.99 -8.56
N PHE A 68 2.10 1.27 -7.78
CA PHE A 68 0.87 1.83 -8.31
C PHE A 68 1.11 3.17 -9.01
N CYS A 69 1.89 4.05 -8.37
CA CYS A 69 2.26 5.34 -8.93
C CYS A 69 3.03 5.24 -10.26
N THR A 70 3.60 4.07 -10.61
CA THR A 70 4.28 3.89 -11.90
C THR A 70 3.37 3.40 -13.04
N TYR A 71 2.07 3.23 -12.78
CA TYR A 71 1.14 2.72 -13.78
C TYR A 71 0.88 3.75 -14.89
N ASP A 72 0.85 3.26 -16.13
CA ASP A 72 0.35 3.97 -17.30
C ASP A 72 -1.12 3.60 -17.54
N ASP A 73 -1.79 4.26 -18.48
CA ASP A 73 -3.21 4.01 -18.78
C ASP A 73 -3.51 2.55 -19.09
N LYS A 74 -2.56 1.84 -19.72
CA LYS A 74 -2.78 0.45 -20.13
C LYS A 74 -2.78 -0.47 -18.92
N LYS A 75 -1.77 -0.37 -18.06
CA LYS A 75 -1.70 -1.12 -16.80
C LYS A 75 -2.86 -0.75 -15.89
N PHE A 76 -3.19 0.53 -15.83
CA PHE A 76 -4.30 1.05 -15.06
C PHE A 76 -5.64 0.45 -15.48
N ASN A 77 -5.96 0.46 -16.78
CA ASN A 77 -7.19 -0.14 -17.30
C ASN A 77 -7.29 -1.65 -17.01
N TYR A 78 -6.15 -2.36 -16.88
CA TYR A 78 -6.15 -3.77 -16.54
C TYR A 78 -6.51 -4.04 -15.08
N VAL A 79 -6.13 -3.14 -14.17
CA VAL A 79 -6.41 -3.27 -12.73
C VAL A 79 -7.64 -2.48 -12.26
N ALA A 80 -8.23 -1.69 -13.16
CA ALA A 80 -9.33 -0.77 -12.85
C ALA A 80 -10.54 -1.45 -12.22
N ASP A 81 -10.94 -2.60 -12.77
CA ASP A 81 -12.07 -3.35 -12.24
C ASP A 81 -11.81 -3.91 -10.83
N CYS A 82 -10.54 -4.09 -10.45
CA CYS A 82 -10.13 -4.54 -9.12
C CYS A 82 -10.02 -3.40 -8.11
N LEU A 83 -9.82 -2.17 -8.59
CA LEU A 83 -9.57 -0.99 -7.77
C LEU A 83 -10.73 -0.01 -7.72
N SER A 84 -11.80 -0.25 -8.50
CA SER A 84 -13.04 0.53 -8.45
C SER A 84 -13.49 0.71 -7.00
N LEU A 85 -13.72 1.96 -6.61
CA LEU A 85 -14.09 2.41 -5.26
C LEU A 85 -12.98 2.39 -4.19
N THR A 86 -11.72 2.08 -4.54
CA THR A 86 -10.62 2.12 -3.57
C THR A 86 -9.89 3.46 -3.59
N ASP A 87 -9.77 4.10 -2.43
CA ASP A 87 -8.97 5.30 -2.23
C ASP A 87 -7.52 4.93 -1.93
N ILE A 88 -6.68 4.99 -2.96
CA ILE A 88 -5.23 4.78 -2.82
C ILE A 88 -4.54 5.95 -2.11
N GLY A 89 -5.19 7.12 -2.04
CA GLY A 89 -4.72 8.28 -1.28
C GLY A 89 -4.55 7.94 0.20
N SER A 90 -5.47 7.13 0.76
CA SER A 90 -5.37 6.66 2.14
C SER A 90 -4.10 5.84 2.40
N ASP A 91 -3.71 4.97 1.48
CA ASP A 91 -2.49 4.16 1.58
C ASP A 91 -1.23 5.01 1.35
N LEU A 92 -1.31 6.05 0.51
CA LEU A 92 -0.23 7.04 0.31
C LEU A 92 0.04 7.88 1.56
N CYS A 93 -0.90 7.96 2.52
CA CYS A 93 -0.65 8.60 3.81
C CYS A 93 0.49 7.96 4.61
N ILE A 94 0.96 6.75 4.27
CA ILE A 94 2.17 6.18 4.88
C ILE A 94 3.37 7.12 4.76
N PHE A 95 3.50 7.86 3.65
CA PHE A 95 4.59 8.82 3.46
C PHE A 95 4.46 10.04 4.39
N SER A 96 3.28 10.24 4.97
CA SER A 96 3.02 11.26 5.99
C SER A 96 3.18 10.76 7.43
N ASP A 97 3.09 9.44 7.67
CA ASP A 97 3.27 8.88 9.01
C ASP A 97 4.76 8.79 9.37
N ARG A 98 5.19 9.76 10.19
CA ARG A 98 6.57 9.86 10.63
C ARG A 98 7.03 8.59 11.35
N GLU A 99 6.23 8.00 12.23
CA GLU A 99 6.71 6.87 13.04
C GLU A 99 6.86 5.61 12.18
N GLU A 100 5.94 5.40 11.21
CA GLU A 100 6.02 4.30 10.25
C GLU A 100 7.25 4.44 9.33
N ILE A 101 7.48 5.62 8.75
CA ILE A 101 8.64 5.88 7.88
C ILE A 101 9.96 5.81 8.66
N GLU A 102 10.03 6.38 9.87
CA GLU A 102 11.25 6.27 10.70
C GLU A 102 11.55 4.82 11.07
N SER A 103 10.52 3.99 11.24
CA SER A 103 10.66 2.55 11.44
C SER A 103 11.42 1.88 10.29
N LEU A 104 11.13 2.27 9.04
CA LEU A 104 11.78 1.71 7.85
C LEU A 104 13.28 2.04 7.80
N PHE A 105 13.66 3.25 8.20
CA PHE A 105 15.07 3.66 8.29
C PHE A 105 15.80 2.98 9.46
N ARG A 106 15.21 3.00 10.66
CA ARG A 106 15.81 2.37 11.86
C ARG A 106 16.08 0.87 11.64
N ASN A 107 15.13 0.17 11.02
CA ASN A 107 15.22 -1.25 10.75
C ASN A 107 15.91 -1.58 9.41
N LYS A 108 16.43 -0.57 8.70
CA LYS A 108 17.21 -0.71 7.45
C LYS A 108 16.45 -1.37 6.29
N PHE A 109 15.12 -1.27 6.28
CA PHE A 109 14.31 -1.61 5.13
C PHE A 109 14.54 -0.63 3.98
N ILE A 110 14.76 0.64 4.33
CA ILE A 110 15.13 1.70 3.40
C ILE A 110 16.45 2.31 3.84
N SER A 111 17.33 2.57 2.87
CA SER A 111 18.60 3.26 3.15
C SER A 111 18.36 4.69 3.60
N GLU A 112 19.04 5.12 4.65
CA GLU A 112 19.03 6.50 5.14
C GLU A 112 19.39 7.53 4.05
N SER A 113 20.18 7.13 3.05
CA SER A 113 20.52 7.96 1.89
C SER A 113 19.31 8.36 1.04
N LEU A 114 18.19 7.63 1.15
CA LEU A 114 16.96 7.87 0.38
C LEU A 114 15.96 8.78 1.11
N ARG A 115 16.27 9.22 2.33
CA ARG A 115 15.36 10.06 3.13
C ARG A 115 14.85 11.29 2.39
N LEU A 116 15.77 12.04 1.79
CA LEU A 116 15.41 13.23 1.00
C LEU A 116 14.53 12.88 -0.20
N LYS A 117 14.80 11.76 -0.89
CA LYS A 117 13.97 11.32 -2.03
C LYS A 117 12.56 10.91 -1.59
N ILE A 118 12.41 10.29 -0.42
CA ILE A 118 11.10 9.95 0.14
C ILE A 118 10.33 11.21 0.53
N GLU A 119 10.99 12.18 1.17
CA GLU A 119 10.39 13.48 1.47
C GLU A 119 9.98 14.24 0.20
N ASP A 120 10.79 14.17 -0.85
CA ASP A 120 10.49 14.82 -2.13
C ASP A 120 9.34 14.11 -2.87
N PHE A 121 9.29 12.77 -2.85
CA PHE A 121 8.16 12.02 -3.38
C PHE A 121 6.85 12.41 -2.69
N LYS A 122 6.88 12.49 -1.35
CA LYS A 122 5.72 12.96 -0.57
C LYS A 122 5.25 14.34 -1.02
N LYS A 123 6.15 15.31 -1.19
CA LYS A 123 5.77 16.66 -1.64
C LYS A 123 5.09 16.64 -3.00
N VAL A 124 5.54 15.77 -3.90
CA VAL A 124 4.95 15.64 -5.23
C VAL A 124 3.56 15.00 -5.15
N THR A 125 3.34 14.03 -4.27
CA THR A 125 2.01 13.45 -4.03
C THR A 125 1.06 14.41 -3.30
N ASP A 126 1.59 15.30 -2.45
CA ASP A 126 0.82 16.35 -1.77
C ASP A 126 0.31 17.44 -2.74
N GLU A 127 0.75 17.46 -4.01
CA GLU A 127 0.20 18.34 -5.07
C GLU A 127 -1.18 17.88 -5.59
N VAL A 128 -1.62 16.68 -5.21
CA VAL A 128 -2.90 16.08 -5.61
C VAL A 128 -3.81 16.06 -4.39
N ASP A 129 -4.97 16.71 -4.48
CA ASP A 129 -5.92 16.77 -3.37
C ASP A 129 -6.46 15.36 -3.04
N GLU A 130 -6.81 15.11 -1.77
CA GLU A 130 -7.34 13.81 -1.31
C GLU A 130 -8.54 13.35 -2.16
N GLU A 131 -9.42 14.27 -2.52
CA GLU A 131 -10.60 14.02 -3.36
C GLU A 131 -10.25 13.68 -4.82
N GLU A 132 -9.01 13.87 -5.25
CA GLU A 132 -8.55 13.53 -6.60
C GLU A 132 -7.92 12.13 -6.67
N TRP A 133 -7.60 11.53 -5.51
CA TRP A 133 -7.03 10.18 -5.41
C TRP A 133 -8.04 9.05 -5.62
N PHE A 134 -9.30 9.37 -5.95
CA PHE A 134 -10.25 8.38 -6.40
C PHE A 134 -9.80 7.79 -7.74
N PHE A 135 -9.71 6.46 -7.75
CA PHE A 135 -9.30 5.70 -8.92
C PHE A 135 -10.08 6.08 -10.19
N GLU A 136 -11.38 6.32 -10.09
CA GLU A 136 -12.24 6.60 -11.25
C GLU A 136 -12.05 8.01 -11.85
N SER A 137 -11.34 8.91 -11.17
CA SER A 137 -11.11 10.30 -11.60
C SER A 137 -9.72 10.60 -12.13
N LEU A 138 -8.77 9.66 -12.06
CA LEU A 138 -7.39 9.90 -12.47
C LEU A 138 -7.21 9.86 -14.01
N ASP A 139 -6.77 10.97 -14.62
CA ASP A 139 -6.32 11.01 -16.02
C ASP A 139 -4.79 10.85 -16.10
N LEU A 140 -4.31 9.60 -16.11
CA LEU A 140 -2.87 9.31 -16.10
C LEU A 140 -2.16 9.78 -17.37
N SER A 141 -2.87 9.92 -18.49
CA SER A 141 -2.27 10.26 -19.78
C SER A 141 -2.00 11.75 -19.96
N ASN A 142 -2.85 12.61 -19.39
CA ASN A 142 -2.74 14.06 -19.56
C ASN A 142 -2.44 14.82 -18.26
N ASP A 143 -2.53 14.20 -17.08
CA ASP A 143 -2.17 14.87 -15.83
C ASP A 143 -0.64 14.95 -15.67
N GLU A 144 -0.10 16.18 -15.76
CA GLU A 144 1.32 16.45 -15.57
C GLU A 144 1.78 16.16 -14.13
N ARG A 145 0.91 16.27 -13.12
CA ARG A 145 1.23 15.88 -11.73
C ARG A 145 1.47 14.37 -11.67
N TRP A 146 0.61 13.59 -12.33
CA TRP A 146 0.79 12.13 -12.40
C TRP A 146 2.12 11.75 -13.03
N LYS A 147 2.54 12.43 -14.12
CA LYS A 147 3.84 12.20 -14.74
C LYS A 147 5.01 12.44 -13.78
N LYS A 148 4.94 13.50 -12.95
CA LYS A 148 5.96 13.75 -11.92
C LYS A 148 5.96 12.65 -10.85
N ILE A 149 4.79 12.25 -10.37
CA ILE A 149 4.60 11.19 -9.37
C ILE A 149 5.20 9.88 -9.89
N ASN A 150 4.88 9.52 -11.14
CA ASN A 150 5.38 8.33 -11.82
C ASN A 150 6.92 8.30 -11.90
N ILE A 151 7.52 9.39 -12.38
CA ILE A 151 8.98 9.51 -12.47
C ILE A 151 9.64 9.38 -11.10
N ALA A 152 9.11 10.06 -10.09
CA ALA A 152 9.63 10.01 -8.73
C ALA A 152 9.49 8.61 -8.10
N ALA A 153 8.39 7.92 -8.37
CA ALA A 153 8.17 6.55 -7.91
C ALA A 153 9.13 5.54 -8.56
N GLU A 154 9.34 5.60 -9.88
CA GLU A 154 10.30 4.72 -10.56
C GLU A 154 11.75 4.97 -10.09
N ASP A 155 12.14 6.23 -9.86
CA ASP A 155 13.46 6.55 -9.33
C ASP A 155 13.66 5.94 -7.93
N LEU A 156 12.67 6.09 -7.04
CA LEU A 156 12.71 5.48 -5.70
C LEU A 156 12.77 3.95 -5.76
N LEU A 157 11.91 3.30 -6.55
CA LEU A 157 11.91 1.83 -6.69
C LEU A 157 13.26 1.32 -7.23
N THR A 158 13.87 2.07 -8.15
CA THR A 158 15.18 1.75 -8.73
C THR A 158 16.28 1.85 -7.69
N GLU A 159 16.33 2.95 -6.93
CA GLU A 159 17.32 3.19 -5.88
C GLU A 159 17.17 2.23 -4.68
N MET A 160 15.94 1.81 -4.40
CA MET A 160 15.63 0.74 -3.43
C MET A 160 15.98 -0.65 -3.96
N ASN A 161 16.43 -0.78 -5.22
CA ASN A 161 16.73 -2.04 -5.90
C ASN A 161 15.55 -3.03 -5.89
N ILE A 162 14.33 -2.51 -5.89
CA ILE A 162 13.13 -3.30 -6.16
C ILE A 162 13.14 -3.60 -7.66
N LYS A 163 12.97 -4.86 -8.05
CA LYS A 163 12.99 -5.27 -9.47
C LYS A 163 11.63 -5.71 -9.99
N GLU A 164 10.81 -6.25 -9.10
CA GLU A 164 9.45 -6.63 -9.42
C GLU A 164 8.57 -5.38 -9.42
N ARG A 165 7.85 -5.17 -10.53
CA ARG A 165 6.91 -4.06 -10.73
C ARG A 165 5.48 -4.56 -10.90
N ASP A 166 5.30 -5.86 -10.86
CA ASP A 166 4.02 -6.51 -11.02
C ASP A 166 3.46 -6.77 -9.62
N PHE A 167 2.25 -6.29 -9.39
CA PHE A 167 1.52 -6.52 -8.14
C PHE A 167 0.11 -6.95 -8.49
N ASP A 168 -0.37 -8.02 -7.87
CA ASP A 168 -1.73 -8.50 -8.08
C ASP A 168 -2.70 -7.67 -7.23
N PHE A 169 -3.19 -6.58 -7.81
CA PHE A 169 -4.17 -5.71 -7.17
C PHE A 169 -5.54 -6.36 -6.98
N ALA A 170 -5.82 -7.55 -7.55
CA ALA A 170 -7.04 -8.28 -7.24
C ALA A 170 -7.05 -8.82 -5.79
N LEU A 171 -5.88 -8.90 -5.15
CA LEU A 171 -5.73 -9.29 -3.74
C LEU A 171 -5.53 -8.07 -2.82
N TYR A 172 -5.63 -6.86 -3.37
CA TYR A 172 -5.41 -5.64 -2.62
C TYR A 172 -6.58 -5.35 -1.67
N VAL A 173 -6.24 -5.01 -0.44
CA VAL A 173 -7.17 -4.51 0.56
C VAL A 173 -6.53 -3.21 1.09
N PRO A 174 -7.15 -2.04 0.85
CA PRO A 174 -6.67 -0.78 1.40
C PRO A 174 -6.71 -0.81 2.94
N ARG A 175 -5.90 0.03 3.57
CA ARG A 175 -5.85 0.11 5.04
C ARG A 175 -7.12 0.63 5.68
#